data_AF-A0A081XJL6-F1
#
_entry.id   AF-A0A081XJL6-F1
#
_cell.length_a   1.000
_cell.length_b   1.000
_cell.length_c   1.000
_cell.angle_alpha   90.00
_cell.angle_beta   90.00
_cell.angle_gamma   90.00
#
_symmetry.space_group_name_H-M   'P 1'
#
loop_
_entity.id
_entity.type
_entity.pdbx_description
1 polymer ?
#
loop_
_entity_poly.entity_id
_entity_poly.type
_entity_poly.pdbx_seq_one_letter_code
_entity_poly.pdbx_strand_id
1 'polypeptide(L)'
;MISEEKHRNLELLERTAGMTANQRLVVMLYALHPTDRSGAVLETAATLAKLVGMAPPVFSRTRKQVIEAGWLEETGKIGHIKYYRLDPRRMGENVVVPLRRAT
;
A
#
# COMPACT_ATOMS: atom_id res chain seq x y z
N MET A 1 8.65 -18.66 6.96
CA MET A 1 8.34 -17.42 6.21
C MET A 1 6.92 -17.40 5.68
N ILE A 2 6.46 -18.38 4.88
CA ILE A 2 5.08 -18.39 4.32
C ILE A 2 3.97 -18.23 5.38
N SER A 3 4.16 -18.83 6.57
CA SER A 3 3.19 -18.73 7.67
C SER A 3 3.03 -17.31 8.22
N GLU A 4 4.13 -16.56 8.33
CA GLU A 4 4.15 -15.19 8.86
C GLU A 4 3.48 -14.21 7.90
N GLU A 5 3.81 -14.32 6.60
CA GLU A 5 3.19 -13.49 5.55
C GLU A 5 1.68 -13.73 5.47
N LYS A 6 1.26 -14.99 5.57
CA LYS A 6 -0.17 -15.34 5.59
C LYS A 6 -0.88 -14.74 6.80
N HIS A 7 -0.26 -14.76 7.98
CA HIS A 7 -0.84 -14.17 9.18
C HIS A 7 -0.95 -12.65 9.07
N ARG A 8 0.11 -11.99 8.59
CA ARG A 8 0.13 -10.54 8.32
C ARG A 8 -0.96 -10.11 7.33
N ASN A 9 -1.16 -10.89 6.28
CA ASN A 9 -2.20 -10.63 5.29
C ASN A 9 -3.62 -10.80 5.86
N LEU A 10 -3.80 -11.76 6.77
CA LEU A 10 -5.07 -11.95 7.47
C LEU A 10 -5.35 -10.77 8.41
N GLU A 11 -4.36 -10.33 9.20
CA GLU A 11 -4.51 -9.13 10.04
C GLU A 11 -4.83 -7.88 9.21
N LEU A 12 -4.17 -7.70 8.08
CA LEU A 12 -4.47 -6.60 7.16
C LEU A 12 -5.91 -6.68 6.63
N LEU A 13 -6.36 -7.89 6.29
CA LEU A 13 -7.73 -8.11 5.84
C LEU A 13 -8.74 -7.75 6.94
N GLU A 14 -8.47 -8.09 8.20
CA GLU A 14 -9.30 -7.76 9.36
C GLU A 14 -9.33 -6.25 9.63
N ARG A 15 -8.16 -5.58 9.62
CA ARG A 15 -8.06 -4.12 9.83
C ARG A 15 -8.78 -3.30 8.77
N THR A 16 -9.04 -3.88 7.60
CA THR A 16 -9.74 -3.24 6.49
C THR A 16 -11.23 -3.61 6.41
N ALA A 17 -11.80 -4.28 7.43
CA ALA A 17 -13.19 -4.74 7.41
C ALA A 17 -14.24 -3.63 7.20
N GLY A 18 -13.96 -2.40 7.65
CA GLY A 18 -14.84 -1.24 7.47
C GLY A 18 -14.76 -0.57 6.09
N MET A 19 -13.89 -1.03 5.20
CA MET A 19 -13.71 -0.47 3.86
C MET A 19 -14.66 -1.09 2.84
N THR A 20 -14.91 -0.35 1.75
CA THR A 20 -15.57 -0.92 0.57
C THR A 20 -14.70 -2.02 -0.07
N ALA A 21 -15.33 -2.93 -0.82
CA ALA A 21 -14.61 -4.02 -1.49
C ALA A 21 -13.46 -3.52 -2.39
N ASN A 22 -13.69 -2.44 -3.14
CA ASN A 22 -12.66 -1.85 -4.00
C ASN A 22 -11.49 -1.26 -3.21
N GLN A 23 -11.76 -0.59 -2.08
CA GLN A 23 -10.71 -0.06 -1.22
C GLN A 23 -9.87 -1.19 -0.61
N ARG A 24 -10.51 -2.26 -0.12
CA ARG A 24 -9.81 -3.45 0.38
C ARG A 24 -8.95 -4.08 -0.70
N LEU A 25 -9.48 -4.22 -1.92
CA LEU A 25 -8.74 -4.77 -3.05
C LEU A 25 -7.50 -3.95 -3.39
N VAL A 26 -7.61 -2.62 -3.38
CA VAL A 26 -6.46 -1.73 -3.60
C VAL A 26 -5.45 -1.86 -2.46
N VAL A 27 -5.87 -1.88 -1.19
CA VAL A 27 -4.95 -2.05 -0.05
C VAL A 27 -4.20 -3.38 -0.13
N MET A 28 -4.94 -4.48 -0.35
CA MET A 28 -4.34 -5.82 -0.49
C MET A 28 -3.40 -5.90 -1.70
N LEU A 29 -3.75 -5.26 -2.82
CA LEU A 29 -2.87 -5.17 -3.97
C LEU A 29 -1.51 -4.56 -3.58
N TYR A 30 -1.50 -3.42 -2.90
CA TYR A 30 -0.25 -2.77 -2.49
C TYR A 30 0.53 -3.57 -1.44
N ALA A 31 -0.15 -4.36 -0.61
CA ALA A 31 0.50 -5.22 0.38
C ALA A 31 1.16 -6.48 -0.23
N LEU A 32 0.61 -7.00 -1.33
CA LEU A 32 1.03 -8.24 -1.96
C LEU A 32 1.95 -8.02 -3.16
N HIS A 33 2.03 -6.80 -3.69
CA HIS A 33 2.85 -6.50 -4.84
C HIS A 33 4.33 -6.39 -4.45
N PRO A 34 5.27 -6.89 -5.28
CA PRO A 34 6.69 -6.59 -5.12
C PRO A 34 6.96 -5.09 -4.98
N THR A 35 7.81 -4.74 -4.03
CA THR A 35 8.21 -3.36 -3.72
C THR A 35 9.70 -3.16 -3.87
N ASP A 36 10.12 -1.90 -4.05
CA ASP A 36 11.53 -1.53 -3.97
C ASP A 36 12.03 -1.42 -2.51
N ARG A 37 13.27 -0.95 -2.33
CA ARG A 37 13.89 -0.74 -1.01
C ARG A 37 13.17 0.29 -0.13
N SER A 38 12.34 1.15 -0.71
CA SER A 38 11.52 2.13 0.02
C SER A 38 10.13 1.61 0.36
N GLY A 39 9.76 0.41 -0.10
CA GLY A 39 8.41 -0.14 -0.01
C GLY A 39 7.48 0.35 -1.12
N ALA A 40 7.99 1.08 -2.11
CA ALA A 40 7.16 1.58 -3.21
C ALA A 40 6.85 0.49 -4.23
N VAL A 41 5.59 0.43 -4.66
CA VAL A 41 5.18 -0.42 -5.78
C VAL A 41 5.51 0.31 -7.08
N LEU A 42 6.52 -0.18 -7.80
CA LEU A 42 7.04 0.43 -9.04
C LEU A 42 6.21 0.06 -10.28
N GLU A 43 4.89 0.16 -10.17
CA GLU A 43 3.94 -0.09 -11.25
C GLU A 43 3.10 1.12 -11.59
N THR A 44 2.70 1.21 -12.86
CA THR A 44 1.80 2.29 -13.29
C THR A 44 0.39 2.06 -12.78
N ALA A 45 -0.37 3.16 -12.62
CA ALA A 45 -1.78 3.07 -12.27
C ALA A 45 -2.59 2.24 -13.29
N ALA A 46 -2.21 2.28 -14.57
CA ALA A 46 -2.87 1.51 -15.63
C ALA A 46 -2.59 0.01 -15.50
N THR A 47 -1.34 -0.38 -15.20
CA THR A 47 -0.97 -1.79 -14.94
C THR A 47 -1.75 -2.33 -13.75
N LEU A 48 -1.72 -1.59 -12.63
CA LEU A 48 -2.40 -1.99 -11.40
C LEU A 48 -3.92 -2.08 -11.60
N ALA A 49 -4.54 -1.11 -12.29
CA ALA A 49 -5.96 -1.16 -12.60
C ALA A 49 -6.33 -2.39 -13.43
N LYS A 50 -5.54 -2.72 -14.46
CA LYS A 50 -5.73 -3.92 -15.27
C LYS A 50 -5.62 -5.20 -14.44
N LEU A 51 -4.62 -5.27 -13.56
CA LEU A 51 -4.38 -6.44 -12.71
C LEU A 51 -5.59 -6.77 -11.81
N VAL A 52 -6.25 -5.75 -11.26
CA VAL A 52 -7.44 -5.93 -10.40
C VAL A 52 -8.77 -5.84 -11.16
N GLY A 53 -8.75 -5.86 -12.49
CA GLY A 53 -9.96 -5.82 -13.31
C GLY A 53 -10.77 -4.52 -13.20
N MET A 54 -10.12 -3.40 -12.86
CA MET A 54 -10.76 -2.09 -12.74
C MET A 54 -10.51 -1.19 -13.95
N ALA A 55 -11.49 -0.37 -14.30
CA ALA A 55 -11.27 0.75 -15.20
C ALA A 55 -10.27 1.77 -14.57
N PRO A 56 -9.32 2.34 -15.34
CA PRO A 56 -8.31 3.25 -14.78
C PRO A 56 -8.86 4.45 -13.97
N PRO A 57 -9.98 5.09 -14.35
CA PRO A 57 -10.58 6.16 -13.55
C PRO A 57 -11.16 5.67 -12.22
N VAL A 58 -11.69 4.44 -12.18
CA VAL A 58 -12.20 3.82 -10.94
C VAL A 58 -11.03 3.54 -10.02
N PHE A 59 -9.99 2.88 -10.51
CA PHE A 59 -8.78 2.60 -9.73
C PHE A 59 -8.15 3.88 -9.16
N SER A 60 -8.01 4.92 -9.99
CA SER A 60 -7.42 6.20 -9.56
C SER A 60 -8.23 6.89 -8.46
N ARG A 61 -9.57 6.87 -8.56
CA ARG A 61 -10.45 7.41 -7.50
C ARG A 61 -10.35 6.58 -6.22
N THR A 62 -10.42 5.26 -6.32
CA THR A 62 -10.29 4.36 -5.17
C THR A 62 -8.95 4.55 -4.47
N ARG A 63 -7.85 4.61 -5.22
CA ARG A 63 -6.52 4.86 -4.65
C ARG A 63 -6.47 6.20 -3.92
N LYS A 64 -7.07 7.26 -4.47
CA LYS A 64 -7.17 8.55 -3.78
C LYS A 64 -7.90 8.45 -2.44
N GLN A 65 -9.03 7.74 -2.39
CA GLN A 65 -9.77 7.51 -1.14
C GLN A 65 -8.94 6.72 -0.10
N VAL A 66 -8.17 5.73 -0.55
CA VAL A 66 -7.27 4.95 0.31
C VAL A 66 -6.11 5.82 0.84
N ILE A 67 -5.58 6.74 0.03
CA ILE A 67 -4.60 7.75 0.47
C ILE A 67 -5.23 8.68 1.51
N GLU A 68 -6.43 9.20 1.25
CA GLU A 68 -7.16 10.08 2.18
C GLU A 68 -7.48 9.38 3.52
N ALA A 69 -7.71 8.07 3.48
CA ALA A 69 -7.86 7.24 4.68
C ALA A 69 -6.53 6.93 5.40
N GLY A 70 -5.39 7.40 4.88
CA GLY A 70 -4.06 7.22 5.47
C GLY A 70 -3.54 5.78 5.38
N TRP A 71 -3.86 5.07 4.30
CA TRP A 71 -3.36 3.71 4.06
C TRP A 71 -2.25 3.66 3.02
N LEU A 72 -2.25 4.62 2.09
CA LEU A 72 -1.21 4.76 1.08
C LEU A 72 -0.60 6.15 1.15
N GLU A 73 0.68 6.23 0.83
CA GLU A 73 1.39 7.50 0.67
C GLU A 73 2.18 7.52 -0.63
N GLU A 74 2.32 8.72 -1.23
CA GLU A 74 3.16 8.95 -2.41
C GLU A 74 4.63 8.98 -1.97
N THR A 75 5.45 8.09 -2.52
CA THR A 75 6.87 7.96 -2.14
C THR A 75 7.81 8.75 -3.04
N GLY A 76 7.35 9.10 -4.24
CA GLY A 76 8.13 9.84 -5.20
C GLY A 76 7.56 9.75 -6.62
N LYS A 77 8.34 10.26 -7.57
CA LYS A 77 8.01 10.25 -8.99
C LYS A 77 9.24 9.94 -9.84
N ILE A 78 9.05 9.19 -10.93
CA ILE A 78 10.03 9.07 -12.02
C ILE A 78 9.36 9.60 -13.28
N GLY A 79 9.89 10.69 -13.83
CA GLY A 79 9.22 11.45 -14.87
C GLY A 79 7.84 11.93 -14.41
N HIS A 80 6.79 11.54 -15.13
CA HIS A 80 5.39 11.87 -14.82
C HIS A 80 4.66 10.78 -14.01
N ILE A 81 5.32 9.66 -13.71
CA ILE A 81 4.70 8.54 -13.00
C ILE A 81 4.97 8.70 -11.51
N LYS A 82 3.89 8.73 -10.72
CA LYS A 82 3.93 8.75 -9.26
C LYS A 82 3.86 7.33 -8.70
N TYR A 83 4.67 7.05 -7.70
CA TYR A 83 4.70 5.77 -7.01
C TYR A 83 4.18 5.90 -5.59
N TYR A 84 3.65 4.79 -5.10
CA TYR A 84 2.94 4.74 -3.83
C TYR A 84 3.36 3.51 -3.04
N ARG A 85 3.33 3.63 -1.71
CA ARG A 85 3.51 2.52 -0.78
C ARG A 85 2.40 2.47 0.25
N LEU A 86 2.25 1.30 0.87
CA LEU A 86 1.44 1.12 2.06
C LEU A 86 2.10 1.82 3.26
N ASP A 87 1.32 2.53 4.06
CA ASP A 87 1.85 3.20 5.27
C ASP A 87 2.32 2.12 6.28
N PRO A 88 3.62 2.08 6.64
CA PRO A 88 4.16 1.08 7.56
C PRO A 88 3.43 1.04 8.91
N ARG A 89 2.93 2.19 9.38
CA ARG A 89 2.21 2.29 10.66
C ARG A 89 0.90 1.52 10.65
N ARG A 90 0.25 1.39 9.49
CA ARG A 90 -0.98 0.59 9.31
C ARG A 90 -0.71 -0.91 9.35
N MET A 91 0.53 -1.32 9.09
CA MET A 91 0.99 -2.71 9.15
C MET A 91 1.48 -3.13 10.54
N GLY A 92 1.36 -2.27 11.55
CA GLY A 92 1.85 -2.57 12.90
C GLY A 92 3.36 -2.46 13.04
N GLU A 93 4.06 -1.92 12.04
CA GLU A 93 5.47 -1.58 12.18
C GLU A 93 5.57 -0.34 13.08
N ASN A 94 5.94 -0.56 14.35
CA ASN A 94 6.38 0.53 15.23
C ASN A 94 7.67 1.10 14.64
N VAL A 95 7.57 2.23 13.93
CA VAL A 95 8.72 3.02 13.48
C VAL A 95 9.35 3.69 14.70
N VAL A 96 9.98 2.89 15.57
CA VAL A 96 10.91 3.38 16.58
C VAL A 96 12.29 3.42 15.95
N VAL A 97 12.66 4.58 15.40
CA VAL A 97 14.07 4.87 15.14
C VAL A 97 14.68 5.24 16.49
N PRO A 98 15.59 4.43 17.07
CA PRO A 98 16.28 4.85 18.28
C PRO A 98 17.13 6.07 17.94
N LEU A 99 16.84 7.21 18.58
CA LEU A 99 17.74 8.35 18.56
C LEU A 99 19.08 7.90 19.14
N ARG A 100 20.08 7.69 18.28
CA ARG A 100 21.47 7.61 18.72
C ARG A 100 21.81 8.96 19.33
N ARG A 101 21.97 9.01 20.65
CA ARG A 101 22.67 10.13 21.29
C ARG A 101 24.11 10.08 20.76
N ALA A 102 24.52 11.14 20.06
CA ALA A 102 25.93 11.37 19.82
C ALA A 102 26.56 11.62 21.20
N THR A 103 27.48 10.75 21.59
CA THR A 103 28.36 10.94 22.76
C THR A 103 29.68 11.49 22.27
#